data_AF-C0NCP9-F1
#
_entry.id   AF-C0NCP9-F1
#
_cell.length_a   1.000
_cell.length_b   1.000
_cell.length_c   1.000
_cell.angle_alpha   90.00
_cell.angle_beta   90.00
_cell.angle_gamma   90.00
#
_symmetry.space_group_name_H-M   'P 1'
#
loop_
_entity.id
_entity.type
_entity.pdbx_description
1 polymer ?
#
loop_
_entity_poly.entity_id
_entity_poly.type
_entity_poly.pdbx_seq_one_letter_code
_entity_poly.pdbx_strand_id
1 'polypeptide(L)'
;MANPLPITPSSRQQSALLPPLQLYRRLLRVHRKKLPKDMRLLGDEYVKNEFRAHRNVDNPIHIVGFLTEWQLYAQKLEGDTWQGEKLDKAKIDKMSDQQIGQLYELMNTLKKEDKD
;
A
#
# COMPACT_ATOMS: atom_id res chain seq x y z
N MET A 1 37.16 17.54 -1.94
CA MET A 1 35.90 18.30 -2.06
C MET A 1 34.75 17.31 -2.00
N ALA A 2 34.32 16.87 -0.82
CA ALA A 2 33.17 15.99 -0.66
C ALA A 2 31.98 16.87 -0.26
N ASN A 3 31.13 17.22 -1.22
CA ASN A 3 29.91 17.96 -0.96
C ASN A 3 28.91 16.97 -0.33
N PRO A 4 28.51 17.13 0.94
CA PRO A 4 27.59 16.19 1.58
C PRO A 4 26.23 16.30 0.89
N LEU A 5 25.73 15.17 0.36
CA LEU A 5 24.41 15.12 -0.25
C LEU A 5 23.35 15.49 0.80
N PRO A 6 22.43 16.42 0.49
CA PRO A 6 21.33 16.73 1.39
C PRO A 6 20.45 15.49 1.52
N ILE A 7 20.30 15.01 2.75
CA ILE A 7 19.28 14.02 3.11
C ILE A 7 17.95 14.74 2.92
N THR A 8 17.33 14.65 1.75
CA THR A 8 15.98 15.18 1.56
C THR A 8 15.06 14.27 2.37
N PRO A 9 14.42 14.75 3.44
CA PRO A 9 13.36 13.98 4.06
C PRO A 9 12.27 13.91 2.99
N SER A 10 12.09 12.73 2.39
CA SER A 10 10.92 12.45 1.56
C SER A 10 9.73 12.92 2.38
N SER A 11 9.09 14.00 1.92
CA SER A 11 7.97 14.61 2.61
C SER A 11 6.84 13.60 2.50
N ARG A 12 6.85 12.59 3.38
CA ARG A 12 5.62 11.94 3.83
C ARG A 12 4.77 13.12 4.28
N GLN A 13 3.89 13.59 3.41
CA GLN A 13 2.96 14.65 3.72
C GLN A 13 2.16 14.11 4.90
N GLN A 14 2.56 14.51 6.10
CA GLN A 14 1.93 14.11 7.36
C GLN A 14 0.59 14.85 7.42
N SER A 15 -0.33 14.51 6.51
CA SER A 15 -1.69 14.95 6.62
C SER A 15 -2.28 14.33 7.87
N ALA A 16 -3.10 15.09 8.59
CA ALA A 16 -3.82 14.59 9.75
C ALA A 16 -4.51 13.26 9.42
N LEU A 17 -4.45 12.31 10.34
CA LEU A 17 -5.08 11.00 10.19
C LEU A 17 -6.59 11.20 10.03
N LEU A 18 -7.14 10.72 8.92
CA LEU A 18 -8.56 10.86 8.64
C LEU A 18 -9.39 9.90 9.51
N PRO A 19 -10.58 10.33 9.99
CA PRO A 19 -11.51 9.42 10.65
C PRO A 19 -11.89 8.23 9.75
N PRO A 20 -12.17 7.03 10.32
CA PRO A 20 -12.34 5.79 9.55
C PRO A 20 -13.32 5.89 8.38
N LEU A 21 -14.53 6.43 8.60
CA LEU A 21 -15.54 6.57 7.56
C LEU A 21 -15.16 7.58 6.47
N GLN A 22 -14.36 8.59 6.81
CA GLN A 22 -13.86 9.55 5.83
C GLN A 22 -12.79 8.90 4.96
N LEU A 23 -11.86 8.16 5.58
CA LEU A 23 -10.82 7.43 4.87
C LEU A 23 -11.39 6.33 3.97
N TYR A 24 -12.33 5.52 4.48
CA TYR A 24 -13.04 4.51 3.70
C TYR A 24 -13.69 5.10 2.43
N ARG A 25 -14.42 6.21 2.56
CA ARG A 25 -15.03 6.88 1.39
C ARG A 25 -13.99 7.48 0.45
N ARG A 26 -12.85 7.97 0.97
CA ARG A 26 -11.73 8.45 0.16
C ARG A 26 -11.16 7.32 -0.69
N LEU A 27 -10.86 6.17 -0.09
CA LEU A 27 -10.33 4.99 -0.78
C LEU A 27 -11.20 4.58 -1.97
N LEU A 28 -12.51 4.40 -1.76
CA LEU A 28 -13.42 4.02 -2.85
C LEU A 28 -13.50 5.07 -3.97
N ARG A 29 -13.40 6.37 -3.63
CA ARG A 29 -13.34 7.43 -4.64
C ARG A 29 -12.03 7.38 -5.42
N VAL A 30 -10.91 7.14 -4.75
CA VAL A 30 -9.59 7.08 -5.36
C VAL A 30 -9.49 5.86 -6.27
N HIS A 31 -9.94 4.68 -5.83
CA HIS A 31 -10.02 3.48 -6.67
C HIS A 31 -10.77 3.74 -7.97
N ARG A 32 -11.95 4.38 -7.90
CA ARG A 32 -12.72 4.73 -9.10
C ARG A 32 -12.01 5.70 -10.05
N LYS A 33 -11.12 6.54 -9.54
CA LYS A 33 -10.37 7.51 -10.37
C LYS A 33 -9.06 6.95 -10.91
N LYS A 34 -8.42 6.03 -10.18
CA LYS A 34 -7.00 5.67 -10.37
C LYS A 34 -6.77 4.21 -10.76
N LEU A 35 -7.72 3.31 -10.50
CA LEU A 35 -7.57 1.90 -10.81
C LEU A 35 -8.38 1.51 -12.06
N PRO A 36 -7.82 0.64 -12.93
CA PRO A 36 -8.59 0.01 -14.00
C PRO A 36 -9.69 -0.87 -13.41
N LYS A 37 -10.70 -1.20 -14.23
CA LYS A 37 -11.96 -1.83 -13.78
C LYS A 37 -11.75 -3.07 -12.91
N ASP A 38 -10.90 -3.99 -13.33
CA ASP A 38 -10.72 -5.28 -12.64
C ASP A 38 -9.96 -5.11 -11.32
N MET A 39 -8.92 -4.27 -11.31
CA MET A 39 -8.21 -3.91 -10.07
C MET A 39 -9.11 -3.15 -9.09
N ARG A 40 -10.02 -2.29 -9.59
CA ARG A 40 -10.98 -1.58 -8.75
C ARG A 40 -11.95 -2.56 -8.08
N LEU A 41 -12.47 -3.56 -8.81
CA LEU A 41 -13.40 -4.53 -8.24
C LEU A 41 -12.75 -5.30 -7.08
N LEU A 42 -11.54 -5.82 -7.31
CA LEU A 42 -10.75 -6.50 -6.28
C LEU A 42 -10.43 -5.58 -5.10
N GLY A 43 -9.94 -4.37 -5.38
CA GLY A 43 -9.58 -3.39 -4.35
C GLY A 43 -10.77 -2.94 -3.51
N ASP A 44 -11.92 -2.70 -4.12
CA ASP A 44 -13.15 -2.29 -3.42
C ASP A 44 -13.65 -3.40 -2.49
N GLU A 45 -13.58 -4.67 -2.92
CA GLU A 45 -13.92 -5.81 -2.07
C GLU A 45 -12.96 -5.94 -0.88
N TYR A 46 -11.65 -5.84 -1.13
CA TYR A 46 -10.64 -5.92 -0.10
C TYR A 46 -10.79 -4.80 0.94
N VAL A 47 -10.93 -3.54 0.51
CA VAL A 47 -11.17 -2.40 1.42
C VAL A 47 -12.42 -2.62 2.27
N LYS A 48 -13.53 -3.08 1.68
CA LYS A 48 -14.76 -3.37 2.44
C LYS A 48 -14.56 -4.44 3.50
N ASN A 49 -13.89 -5.53 3.14
CA ASN A 49 -13.63 -6.64 4.05
C ASN A 49 -12.72 -6.23 5.20
N GLU A 50 -11.62 -5.53 4.91
CA GLU A 50 -10.66 -5.07 5.91
C GLU A 50 -11.28 -4.08 6.89
N PHE A 51 -12.01 -3.05 6.41
CA PHE A 51 -12.69 -2.11 7.31
C PHE A 51 -13.80 -2.78 8.13
N ARG A 52 -14.48 -3.78 7.59
CA ARG A 52 -15.47 -4.57 8.33
C ARG A 52 -14.81 -5.43 9.42
N ALA A 53 -13.67 -6.05 9.12
CA ALA A 53 -12.92 -6.85 10.08
C ALA A 53 -12.36 -6.00 11.23
N HIS A 54 -11.96 -4.76 10.95
CA HIS A 54 -11.36 -3.86 11.95
C HIS A 54 -12.36 -3.06 12.79
N ARG A 55 -13.68 -3.22 12.57
CA ARG A 55 -14.71 -2.44 13.27
C ARG A 55 -14.77 -2.66 14.80
N ASN A 56 -14.29 -3.81 15.27
CA ASN A 56 -14.31 -4.24 16.66
C ASN A 56 -12.90 -4.22 17.29
N VAL A 57 -11.93 -3.58 16.64
CA VAL A 57 -10.58 -3.44 17.21
C VAL A 57 -10.62 -2.28 18.20
N ASP A 58 -10.39 -2.58 19.48
CA ASP A 58 -10.46 -1.56 20.54
C ASP A 58 -9.09 -0.97 20.88
N ASN A 59 -7.99 -1.65 20.52
CA ASN A 59 -6.65 -1.15 20.81
C ASN A 59 -6.33 0.07 19.92
N PRO A 60 -6.14 1.28 20.51
CA PRO A 60 -5.94 2.50 19.75
C PRO A 60 -4.68 2.46 18.88
N ILE A 61 -3.63 1.74 19.30
CA ILE A 61 -2.39 1.60 18.51
C ILE A 61 -2.67 0.86 17.21
N HIS A 62 -3.46 -0.21 17.26
CA HIS A 62 -3.83 -0.98 16.07
C HIS A 62 -4.73 -0.17 15.13
N ILE A 63 -5.69 0.60 15.69
CA ILE A 63 -6.53 1.51 14.88
C ILE A 63 -5.67 2.55 14.17
N VAL A 64 -4.75 3.22 14.89
CA VAL A 64 -3.87 4.23 14.33
C VAL A 64 -2.97 3.64 13.24
N GLY A 65 -2.38 2.47 13.48
CA GLY A 65 -1.58 1.77 12.48
C GLY A 65 -2.40 1.44 11.22
N PHE A 66 -3.58 0.85 11.39
CA PHE A 66 -4.48 0.52 10.29
C PHE A 66 -4.86 1.73 9.44
N LEU A 67 -5.32 2.81 10.07
CA LEU A 67 -5.70 4.04 9.35
C LEU A 67 -4.50 4.70 8.67
N THR A 68 -3.32 4.63 9.29
CA THR A 68 -2.09 5.22 8.73
C THR A 68 -1.71 4.52 7.43
N GLU A 69 -1.67 3.18 7.42
CA GLU A 69 -1.34 2.42 6.22
C GLU A 69 -2.36 2.65 5.09
N TRP A 70 -3.65 2.66 5.41
CA TRP A 70 -4.70 2.96 4.43
C TRP A 70 -4.66 4.39 3.89
N GLN A 71 -4.30 5.36 4.72
CA GLN A 71 -4.12 6.74 4.29
C GLN A 71 -2.90 6.90 3.37
N LEU A 72 -1.78 6.24 3.69
CA LEU A 72 -0.59 6.20 2.85
C LEU A 72 -0.90 5.55 1.49
N TYR A 73 -1.64 4.44 1.50
CA TYR A 73 -2.09 3.80 0.26
C TYR A 73 -2.97 4.73 -0.59
N ALA A 74 -3.95 5.41 0.01
CA ALA A 74 -4.78 6.39 -0.69
C ALA A 74 -3.94 7.52 -1.31
N GLN A 75 -2.95 8.04 -0.56
CA GLN A 75 -2.04 9.09 -1.04
C GLN A 75 -1.17 8.60 -2.20
N LYS A 76 -0.64 7.37 -2.15
CA LYS A 76 0.15 6.78 -3.24
C LYS A 76 -0.65 6.64 -4.53
N LEU A 77 -1.90 6.17 -4.43
CA LEU A 77 -2.79 6.10 -5.58
C LEU A 77 -3.12 7.49 -6.14
N GLU A 78 -3.38 8.46 -5.27
CA GLU A 78 -3.66 9.84 -5.69
C GLU A 78 -2.48 10.49 -6.41
N GLY A 79 -1.27 10.23 -5.93
CA GLY A 79 -0.01 10.72 -6.50
C GLY A 79 0.54 9.91 -7.68
N ASP A 80 -0.17 8.89 -8.15
CA ASP A 80 0.27 7.99 -9.24
C ASP A 80 1.64 7.31 -8.99
N THR A 81 2.08 7.23 -7.72
CA THR A 81 3.37 6.63 -7.33
C THR A 81 3.26 5.17 -6.92
N TRP A 82 2.11 4.54 -7.19
CA TRP A 82 1.85 3.16 -6.77
C TRP A 82 2.43 2.11 -7.74
N GLN A 83 2.78 2.50 -8.96
CA GLN A 83 3.37 1.63 -9.97
C GLN A 83 4.89 1.71 -9.97
N GLY A 84 5.56 0.57 -10.12
CA GLY A 84 7.01 0.49 -10.29
C GLY A 84 7.84 0.73 -9.02
N GLU A 85 7.22 0.94 -7.85
CA GLU A 85 7.94 0.96 -6.58
C GLU A 85 8.58 -0.40 -6.29
N LYS A 86 9.86 -0.38 -5.90
CA LYS A 86 10.56 -1.59 -5.47
C LYS A 86 10.18 -1.91 -4.02
N LEU A 87 10.11 -3.20 -3.71
CA LEU A 87 9.98 -3.65 -2.33
C LEU A 87 11.16 -3.14 -1.49
N ASP A 88 10.84 -2.62 -0.31
CA ASP A 88 11.82 -2.19 0.67
C ASP A 88 12.65 -3.41 1.13
N LYS A 89 13.98 -3.29 1.04
CA LYS A 89 14.91 -4.35 1.44
C LYS A 89 14.69 -4.77 2.89
N ALA A 90 14.42 -3.82 3.79
CA ALA A 90 14.17 -4.12 5.19
C ALA A 90 12.88 -4.94 5.42
N LYS A 91 11.94 -4.92 4.46
CA LYS A 91 10.77 -5.82 4.48
C LYS A 91 11.15 -7.20 3.98
N ILE A 92 11.93 -7.30 2.91
CA ILE A 92 12.42 -8.57 2.36
C ILE A 92 13.23 -9.33 3.41
N ASP A 93 14.11 -8.64 4.14
CA ASP A 93 14.93 -9.24 5.20
C ASP A 93 14.12 -9.80 6.39
N LYS A 94 12.85 -9.37 6.54
CA LYS A 94 11.91 -9.83 7.57
C LYS A 94 10.95 -10.91 7.07
N MET A 95 10.97 -11.24 5.78
CA MET A 95 10.12 -12.28 5.22
C MET A 95 10.62 -13.66 5.62
N SER A 96 9.69 -14.60 5.80
CA SER A 96 10.06 -16.01 5.98
C SER A 96 10.54 -16.63 4.68
N ASP A 97 11.27 -17.74 4.76
CA ASP A 97 11.74 -18.49 3.58
C ASP A 97 10.58 -18.88 2.65
N GLN A 98 9.42 -19.22 3.23
CA GLN A 98 8.21 -19.51 2.46
C GLN A 98 7.73 -18.29 1.66
N GLN A 99 7.68 -17.11 2.27
CA GLN A 99 7.27 -15.87 1.60
C GLN A 99 8.26 -15.47 0.50
N ILE A 100 9.56 -15.65 0.74
CA ILE A 100 10.61 -15.43 -0.26
C ILE A 100 10.45 -16.40 -1.44
N GLY A 101 10.16 -17.68 -1.15
CA GLY A 101 9.85 -18.69 -2.17
C GLY A 101 8.66 -18.29 -3.03
N GLN A 102 7.55 -17.86 -2.43
CA GLN A 102 6.36 -17.39 -3.16
C GLN A 102 6.65 -16.16 -4.03
N LEU A 103 7.45 -15.22 -3.53
CA LEU A 103 7.85 -14.04 -4.29
C LEU A 103 8.73 -14.42 -5.50
N TYR A 104 9.62 -15.40 -5.33
CA TYR A 104 10.45 -15.93 -6.41
C TYR A 104 9.61 -16.66 -7.47
N GLU A 105 8.63 -17.46 -7.06
CA GLU A 105 7.68 -18.10 -7.97
C GLU A 105 6.89 -17.07 -8.76
N LEU A 106 6.36 -16.04 -8.10
CA LEU A 106 5.65 -14.94 -8.77
C LEU A 106 6.52 -14.26 -9.83
N MET A 107 7.76 -13.92 -9.50
CA MET A 107 8.71 -13.33 -10.44
C MET A 107 8.95 -14.24 -11.67
N ASN A 108 9.05 -15.56 -11.46
CA ASN A 108 9.27 -16.50 -12.55
C ASN A 108 8.04 -16.68 -13.44
N THR A 109 6.83 -16.62 -12.87
CA THR A 109 5.58 -16.64 -13.65
C THR A 109 5.47 -15.43 -14.55
N LEU A 110 5.69 -14.22 -14.02
CA LEU A 110 5.64 -12.99 -14.81
C LEU A 110 6.69 -12.97 -15.94
N LYS A 111 7.92 -13.44 -15.67
CA LYS A 111 8.98 -13.54 -16.70
C LYS A 111 8.67 -14.56 -17.82
N LYS A 112 7.81 -15.54 -17.57
CA LYS A 112 7.38 -16.50 -18.59
C LYS A 112 6.29 -15.89 -19.46
N GLU A 113 5.32 -15.20 -18.85
CA GLU A 113 4.28 -14.47 -19.57
C GLU A 113 4.86 -13.37 -20.46
N ASP A 114 5.95 -12.70 -20.05
CA ASP A 114 6.63 -11.71 -20.90
C ASP A 114 7.34 -12.30 -22.14
N LYS A 115 7.52 -13.64 -22.22
CA LYS A 115 8.21 -14.31 -23.32
C LYS A 115 7.28 -14.89 -24.38
N ASP A 116 5.99 -15.01 -24.08
CA ASP A 116 4.97 -15.57 -24.97
C ASP A 116 4.14 -14.45 -25.63
#